data_AF-A0A2T2SHF3-F1
#
_entry.id   AF-A0A2T2SHF3-F1
#
_cell.length_a   1.000
_cell.length_b   1.000
_cell.length_c   1.000
_cell.angle_alpha   90.00
_cell.angle_beta   90.00
_cell.angle_gamma   90.00
#
_symmetry.space_group_name_H-M   'P 1'
#
loop_
_entity.id
_entity.type
_entity.pdbx_description
1 polymer ?
#
loop_
_entity_poly.entity_id
_entity_poly.type
_entity_poly.pdbx_seq_one_letter_code
_entity_poly.pdbx_strand_id
1 'polypeptide(L)' 'DDPDAMLDPEAVVQTIRDRGTPAETFDDVDAVLPALVDTLQPGDVVLLMSNGSFGGLPERLPEALAEKA' A
#
# COMPACT_ATOMS: atom_id res chain seq x y z
N ASP A 1 -22.92 -2.48 -12.10
CA ASP A 1 -22.00 -1.76 -11.21
C ASP A 1 -22.72 -0.56 -10.64
N ASP A 2 -23.08 -0.64 -9.36
CA ASP A 2 -23.72 0.44 -8.61
C ASP A 2 -22.60 1.30 -8.01
N PRO A 3 -22.41 2.55 -8.47
CA PRO A 3 -21.34 3.41 -7.95
C PRO A 3 -21.52 3.71 -6.46
N ASP A 4 -22.75 3.66 -5.95
CA ASP A 4 -23.05 3.86 -4.52
C ASP A 4 -22.65 2.64 -3.67
N ALA A 5 -22.29 1.52 -4.31
CA ALA A 5 -21.77 0.33 -3.64
C ALA A 5 -20.23 0.29 -3.56
N MET A 6 -19.51 1.27 -4.14
CA MET A 6 -18.06 1.36 -3.98
C MET A 6 -17.69 1.81 -2.56
N LEU A 7 -16.71 1.12 -1.97
CA LEU A 7 -16.15 1.51 -0.68
C LEU A 7 -15.41 2.85 -0.80
N ASP A 8 -15.63 3.75 0.17
CA ASP A 8 -14.83 4.97 0.36
C ASP A 8 -13.51 4.59 1.05
N PRO A 9 -12.35 4.67 0.36
CA PRO A 9 -11.06 4.29 0.93
C PRO A 9 -10.68 5.14 2.15
N GLU A 10 -11.06 6.41 2.19
CA GLU A 10 -10.69 7.32 3.28
C GLU A 10 -11.47 6.95 4.56
N ALA A 11 -12.76 6.65 4.41
CA ALA A 11 -13.57 6.15 5.53
C ALA A 11 -13.05 4.81 6.07
N VAL A 12 -12.56 3.91 5.20
CA VAL A 12 -11.94 2.64 5.62
C VAL A 12 -10.65 2.90 6.40
N VAL A 13 -9.75 3.74 5.89
CA VAL A 13 -8.49 4.09 6.57
C VAL A 13 -8.76 4.74 7.93
N GLN A 14 -9.70 5.67 8.01
CA GLN A 14 -10.05 6.30 9.28
C GLN A 14 -10.57 5.27 10.29
N THR A 15 -11.41 4.33 9.86
CA THR A 15 -11.90 3.24 10.73
C THR A 15 -10.77 2.34 11.24
N ILE A 16 -9.74 2.09 10.43
CA ILE A 16 -8.56 1.29 10.85
C ILE A 16 -7.71 2.08 11.85
N ARG A 17 -7.50 3.38 11.61
CA ARG A 17 -6.78 4.29 12.52
C ARG A 17 -7.47 4.42 13.86
N ASP A 18 -8.80 4.55 13.89
CA ASP A 18 -9.59 4.63 15.12
C ASP A 18 -9.47 3.36 15.98
N ARG A 19 -9.09 2.22 15.39
CA ARG A 19 -8.78 0.96 16.10
C ARG A 19 -7.33 0.87 16.58
N GLY A 20 -6.52 1.89 16.35
CA GLY A 20 -5.12 1.98 16.76
C GLY A 20 -4.12 1.37 15.79
N THR A 21 -4.55 0.97 14.59
CA THR A 21 -3.65 0.42 13.56
C THR A 21 -3.27 1.51 12.56
N PRO A 22 -1.98 1.74 12.28
CA PRO A 22 -1.56 2.66 11.23
C PRO A 22 -2.11 2.23 9.86
N ALA A 23 -2.68 3.17 9.13
CA ALA A 23 -3.20 2.95 7.79
C ALA A 23 -3.12 4.25 6.98
N GLU A 24 -2.89 4.15 5.68
CA GLU A 24 -2.78 5.29 4.77
C GLU A 24 -3.44 4.94 3.43
N THR A 25 -4.05 5.95 2.80
CA THR A 25 -4.50 5.92 1.41
C THR A 25 -3.44 6.58 0.54
N PHE A 26 -3.32 6.12 -0.70
CA PHE A 26 -2.43 6.69 -1.70
C PHE A 26 -3.20 6.85 -3.01
N ASP A 27 -2.94 7.93 -3.75
CA ASP A 27 -3.63 8.23 -5.01
C ASP A 27 -3.29 7.22 -6.11
N ASP A 28 -2.05 6.71 -6.11
CA ASP A 28 -1.57 5.73 -7.08
C ASP A 28 -0.41 4.89 -6.52
N VAL A 29 -0.02 3.88 -7.30
CA VAL A 29 1.09 2.96 -6.96
C VAL A 29 2.44 3.67 -6.90
N ASP A 30 2.64 4.74 -7.69
CA ASP A 30 3.90 5.48 -7.70
C ASP A 30 4.09 6.28 -6.40
N ALA A 31 3.01 6.67 -5.73
CA ALA A 31 3.04 7.24 -4.38
C ALA A 31 3.27 6.19 -3.27
N VAL A 32 2.82 4.95 -3.47
CA VAL A 32 2.97 3.85 -2.48
C VAL A 32 4.43 3.40 -2.36
N LEU A 33 5.14 3.25 -3.49
CA LEU A 33 6.47 2.63 -3.51
C LEU A 33 7.49 3.37 -2.62
N PRO A 34 7.66 4.70 -2.68
CA PRO A 34 8.58 5.41 -1.80
C PRO A 34 8.22 5.25 -0.31
N ALA A 35 6.94 5.32 0.03
CA ALA A 35 6.48 5.17 1.42
C ALA A 35 6.81 3.78 2.00
N LEU A 36 6.66 2.72 1.19
CA LEU A 36 7.08 1.37 1.57
C LEU A 36 8.60 1.28 1.74
N VAL A 37 9.36 1.79 0.77
CA VAL A 37 10.83 1.75 0.81
C VAL A 37 11.38 2.48 2.04
N ASP A 38 10.77 3.59 2.44
CA ASP A 38 11.18 4.36 3.62
C ASP A 38 10.81 3.65 4.94
N THR A 39 9.69 2.94 4.98
CA THR A 39 9.17 2.31 6.19
C THR A 39 9.80 0.95 6.48
N LEU A 40 10.08 0.16 5.45
CA LEU A 40 10.50 -1.23 5.60
C LEU A 40 11.93 -1.39 6.14
N GLN A 41 12.10 -2.39 6.98
CA GLN A 41 13.37 -2.77 7.61
C GLN A 41 13.73 -4.24 7.32
N PRO A 42 15.02 -4.62 7.40
CA PRO A 42 15.43 -6.01 7.29
C PRO A 42 14.71 -6.90 8.31
N GLY A 43 14.02 -7.94 7.81
CA GLY A 43 13.23 -8.86 8.62
C GLY A 43 11.72 -8.62 8.56
N ASP A 44 11.27 -7.50 7.97
CA ASP A 44 9.85 -7.25 7.74
C ASP A 44 9.26 -8.22 6.70
N VAL A 45 7.97 -8.51 6.87
CA VAL A 45 7.17 -9.29 5.91
C VAL A 45 6.11 -8.38 5.31
N VAL A 46 6.12 -8.25 3.99
CA VAL A 46 5.17 -7.44 3.24
C VAL A 46 4.19 -8.33 2.51
N LEU A 47 2.89 -8.07 2.70
CA LEU A 47 1.82 -8.72 1.97
C LEU A 47 1.17 -7.73 1.00
N LEU A 48 1.31 -7.98 -0.30
CA LEU A 48 0.63 -7.22 -1.35
C LEU A 48 -0.61 -8.00 -1.80
N MET A 49 -1.79 -7.39 -1.69
CA MET A 49 -3.06 -8.00 -2.11
C MET A 49 -3.72 -7.14 -3.18
N SER A 50 -3.89 -7.69 -4.38
CA SER A 50 -4.52 -7.02 -5.51
C SER A 50 -5.23 -8.04 -6.39
N ASN A 51 -6.35 -7.62 -6.99
CA ASN A 51 -7.08 -8.42 -7.99
C ASN A 51 -6.57 -8.17 -9.43
N GLY A 52 -5.47 -7.43 -9.60
CA GLY A 52 -4.83 -7.13 -10.87
C GLY A 52 -3.33 -6.87 -10.71
N SER A 53 -2.69 -6.32 -11.75
CA SER A 53 -1.23 -6.13 -11.81
C SER A 53 -0.62 -5.22 -10.73
N PHE A 54 -1.45 -4.42 -10.04
CA PHE A 54 -1.02 -3.51 -8.97
C PHE A 54 0.14 -2.59 -9.39
N GLY A 55 0.13 -2.12 -10.64
CA GLY A 55 1.17 -1.26 -11.19
C GLY A 55 2.57 -1.88 -11.26
N GLY A 56 2.68 -3.23 -11.20
CA GLY A 56 3.95 -3.94 -11.15
C GLY A 56 4.70 -3.76 -9.82
N LEU A 57 4.00 -3.36 -8.75
CA LEU A 57 4.61 -3.14 -7.44
C LEU A 57 5.32 -4.39 -6.87
N PRO A 58 4.81 -5.63 -7.03
CA PRO A 58 5.50 -6.82 -6.56
C PRO A 58 6.91 -7.00 -7.15
N GLU A 59 7.11 -6.59 -8.40
CA GLU A 59 8.41 -6.65 -9.07
C GLU A 59 9.28 -5.42 -8.73
N ARG A 60 8.69 -4.22 -8.69
CA ARG A 60 9.40 -2.96 -8.44
C ARG A 60 9.90 -2.80 -7.00
N LEU A 61 9.17 -3.31 -6.02
CA LEU A 61 9.50 -3.12 -4.59
C LEU A 61 10.83 -3.80 -4.20
N PRO A 62 11.09 -5.08 -4.53
CA PRO A 62 12.38 -5.71 -4.26
C PRO A 62 13.56 -5.00 -4.93
N GLU A 63 13.38 -4.53 -6.17
CA GLU A 63 14.42 -3.77 -6.90
C GLU A 63 14.76 -2.47 -6.16
N ALA A 64 13.74 -1.68 -5.79
CA ALA A 64 13.94 -0.43 -5.05
C ALA A 64 14.57 -0.64 -3.67
N LEU A 65 14.20 -1.70 -2.95
CA LEU A 65 14.82 -2.04 -1.66
C LEU A 65 16.29 -2.45 -1.80
N ALA A 66 16.65 -3.13 -2.89
CA ALA A 66 18.03 -3.51 -3.18
C ALA A 66 18.91 -2.30 -3.53
N GLU A 67 18.36 -1.26 -4.16
CA GLU A 67 19.07 -0.01 -4.47
C GLU A 67 19.29 0.89 -3.25
N LYS A 68 18.41 0.80 -2.23
CA LYS A 68 18.51 1.58 -0.98
C LYS A 68 19.60 1.05 -0.04
N ALA A 69 19.92 -0.25 -0.13
CA ALA A 69 20.84 -0.96 0.76
C ALA A 69 22.32 -0.69 0.44
#